data_AF-A0AAJ0JQ52-F1
#
_entry.id   AF-A0AAJ0JQ52-F1
#
_cell.length_a   1.000
_cell.length_b   1.000
_cell.length_c   1.000
_cell.angle_alpha   90.00
_cell.angle_beta   90.00
_cell.angle_gamma   90.00
#
_symmetry.space_group_name_H-M   'P 1'
#
loop_
_entity.id
_entity.type
_entity.pdbx_description
1 polymer ?
#
loop_
_entity_poly.entity_id
_entity_poly.type
_entity_poly.pdbx_seq_one_letter_code
_entity_poly.pdbx_strand_id
1 'polypeptide(L)'
;MSQADERREEIVELLKMTSEPIKGSELSQRFGVSRQIIVKDISHLKTKDYAINSTSKGYFLDIEPQGKAHKRLIMCQHDFDEMEKELSIIVENGAMVDDVSVEHPVYGNIRAELMIETQEDITTFIEEMTKFKGTMLAKLTDGFHLHTISADTEKILENAIADLEQQGFIANTEEILE
;
A
#
# COMPACT_ATOMS: atom_id res chain seq x y z
N MET A 1 31.79 -0.09 -15.30
CA MET A 1 30.92 -0.76 -14.32
C MET A 1 31.45 -2.16 -14.11
N SER A 2 31.22 -2.77 -12.94
CA SER A 2 31.53 -4.19 -12.77
C SER A 2 30.42 -5.05 -13.39
N GLN A 3 30.73 -6.29 -13.76
CA GLN A 3 29.70 -7.28 -14.17
C GLN A 3 28.59 -7.47 -13.13
N ALA A 4 28.86 -7.13 -11.86
CA ALA A 4 27.86 -7.18 -10.80
C ALA A 4 26.94 -5.95 -10.80
N ASP A 5 27.45 -4.77 -11.18
CA ASP A 5 26.64 -3.55 -11.33
C ASP A 5 25.68 -3.68 -12.52
N GLU A 6 26.19 -4.11 -13.69
CA GLU A 6 25.37 -4.33 -14.89
C GLU A 6 24.24 -5.34 -14.63
N ARG A 7 24.57 -6.47 -13.98
CA ARG A 7 23.56 -7.46 -13.58
C ARG A 7 22.51 -6.88 -12.63
N ARG A 8 22.90 -6.02 -11.69
CA ARG A 8 21.98 -5.40 -10.74
C ARG A 8 21.03 -4.42 -11.42
N GLU A 9 21.53 -3.62 -12.35
CA GLU A 9 20.71 -2.74 -13.19
C GLU A 9 19.70 -3.55 -14.01
N GLU A 10 20.14 -4.61 -14.68
CA GLU A 10 19.25 -5.49 -15.44
C GLU A 10 18.21 -6.20 -14.54
N ILE A 11 18.59 -6.64 -13.33
CA ILE A 11 17.63 -7.20 -12.37
C ILE A 11 16.53 -6.18 -12.04
N VAL A 12 16.89 -4.92 -11.78
CA VAL A 12 15.92 -3.87 -11.48
C VAL A 12 14.96 -3.65 -12.65
N GLU A 13 15.49 -3.51 -13.87
CA GLU A 13 14.65 -3.32 -15.07
C GLU A 13 13.69 -4.49 -15.28
N LEU A 14 14.13 -5.72 -15.03
CA LEU A 14 13.25 -6.88 -15.10
C LEU A 14 12.16 -6.88 -14.06
N LEU A 15 12.49 -6.50 -12.82
CA LEU A 15 11.50 -6.41 -11.75
C LEU A 15 10.50 -5.26 -11.97
N LYS A 16 10.87 -4.19 -12.70
CA LYS A 16 9.96 -3.12 -13.12
C LYS A 16 9.00 -3.53 -14.24
N MET A 17 9.43 -4.44 -15.12
CA MET A 17 8.66 -4.84 -16.30
C MET A 17 7.65 -5.97 -16.03
N THR A 18 7.59 -6.50 -14.81
CA THR A 18 6.75 -7.64 -14.43
C THR A 18 5.82 -7.27 -13.29
N SER A 19 4.56 -7.71 -13.38
CA SER A 19 3.59 -7.66 -12.27
C SER A 19 3.63 -8.93 -11.41
N GLU A 20 4.27 -10.01 -11.88
CA GLU A 20 4.42 -11.25 -11.13
C GLU A 20 5.83 -11.41 -10.53
N PRO A 21 5.96 -12.04 -9.35
CA PRO A 21 7.26 -12.30 -8.74
C PRO A 21 8.15 -13.20 -9.60
N ILE A 22 9.39 -12.76 -9.87
CA ILE A 22 10.39 -13.55 -10.60
C ILE A 22 11.12 -14.49 -9.65
N LYS A 23 11.15 -15.78 -9.96
CA LYS A 23 11.87 -16.76 -9.13
C LYS A 23 13.37 -16.47 -9.15
N GLY A 24 14.03 -16.55 -7.99
CA GLY A 24 15.49 -16.42 -7.94
C GLY A 24 16.27 -17.48 -8.75
N SER A 25 15.65 -18.62 -9.05
CA SER A 25 16.24 -19.65 -9.93
C SER A 25 16.23 -19.20 -11.39
N GLU A 26 15.18 -18.49 -11.79
CA GLU A 26 15.05 -17.90 -13.12
C GLU A 26 16.09 -16.80 -13.33
N LEU A 27 16.23 -15.88 -12.37
CA LEU A 27 17.30 -14.87 -12.38
C LEU A 27 18.69 -15.54 -12.43
N SER A 28 18.91 -16.59 -11.62
CA SER A 28 20.20 -17.29 -11.60
C SER A 28 20.56 -17.93 -12.95
N GLN A 29 19.56 -18.54 -13.61
CA GLN A 29 19.73 -19.14 -14.93
C GLN A 29 19.97 -18.07 -16.00
N ARG A 30 19.17 -16.99 -15.98
CA ARG A 30 19.26 -15.89 -16.93
C ARG A 30 20.63 -15.23 -16.93
N PHE A 31 21.19 -14.96 -15.75
CA PHE A 31 22.47 -14.28 -15.60
C PHE A 31 23.67 -15.25 -15.51
N GLY A 32 23.45 -16.57 -15.60
CA GLY A 32 24.52 -17.57 -15.53
C GLY A 32 25.28 -17.59 -14.20
N VAL A 33 24.63 -17.21 -13.09
CA VAL A 33 25.23 -17.14 -11.75
C VAL A 33 24.53 -18.06 -10.77
N SER A 34 25.14 -18.33 -9.62
CA SER A 34 24.47 -19.12 -8.57
C SER A 34 23.34 -18.32 -7.91
N ARG A 35 22.37 -19.03 -7.32
CA ARG A 35 21.30 -18.40 -6.53
C ARG A 35 21.84 -17.56 -5.37
N GLN A 36 22.99 -17.94 -4.78
CA GLN A 36 23.61 -17.16 -3.71
C GLN A 36 24.15 -15.81 -4.19
N ILE A 37 24.57 -15.70 -5.46
CA ILE A 37 24.95 -14.42 -6.06
C ILE A 37 23.71 -13.54 -6.24
N ILE A 38 22.60 -14.09 -6.76
CA ILE A 38 21.33 -13.36 -6.86
C ILE A 38 20.86 -12.85 -5.49
N VAL A 39 20.92 -13.67 -4.44
CA VAL A 39 20.56 -13.25 -3.07
C VAL A 39 21.41 -12.06 -2.61
N LYS A 40 22.72 -12.07 -2.88
CA LYS A 40 23.63 -10.96 -2.56
C LYS A 40 23.30 -9.70 -3.37
N ASP A 41 23.01 -9.85 -4.65
CA ASP A 41 22.62 -8.72 -5.51
C ASP A 41 21.31 -8.08 -5.07
N ILE A 42 20.28 -8.88 -4.76
CA ILE A 42 19.01 -8.38 -4.22
C ILE A 42 19.22 -7.71 -2.86
N SER A 43 20.06 -8.28 -1.99
CA SER A 43 20.40 -7.65 -0.72
C SER A 43 21.09 -6.31 -0.92
N HIS A 44 22.01 -6.21 -1.88
CA HIS A 44 22.65 -4.95 -2.23
C HIS A 44 21.64 -3.93 -2.76
N LEU A 45 20.75 -4.34 -3.68
CA LEU A 45 19.72 -3.47 -4.24
C LEU A 45 18.75 -2.94 -3.17
N LYS A 46 18.38 -3.76 -2.18
CA LYS A 46 17.59 -3.32 -1.02
C LYS A 46 18.30 -2.23 -0.21
N THR A 47 19.64 -2.29 -0.08
CA THR A 47 20.42 -1.21 0.58
C THR A 47 20.55 0.07 -0.25
N LYS A 48 20.11 0.04 -1.52
CA LYS A 48 20.12 1.16 -2.47
C LYS A 48 18.71 1.75 -2.69
N ASP A 49 17.80 1.54 -1.73
CA ASP A 49 16.42 2.02 -1.72
C ASP A 49 15.52 1.51 -2.87
N TYR A 50 15.91 0.43 -3.55
CA TYR A 50 14.95 -0.30 -4.36
C TYR A 50 14.02 -1.11 -3.45
N ALA A 51 12.71 -0.85 -3.52
CA ALA A 51 11.68 -1.51 -2.73
C ALA A 51 11.41 -2.96 -3.20
N ILE A 52 12.46 -3.78 -3.23
CA ILE A 52 12.38 -5.17 -3.70
C ILE A 52 11.90 -6.06 -2.58
N ASN A 53 10.75 -6.71 -2.75
CA ASN A 53 10.27 -7.73 -1.83
C ASN A 53 10.78 -9.12 -2.19
N SER A 54 10.84 -10.01 -1.18
CA SER A 54 11.29 -11.39 -1.35
C SER A 54 10.28 -12.33 -0.73
N THR A 55 9.65 -13.16 -1.56
CA THR A 55 8.64 -14.14 -1.12
C THR A 55 9.03 -15.55 -1.55
N SER A 56 8.27 -16.55 -1.08
CA SER A 56 8.42 -17.93 -1.55
C SER A 56 8.14 -18.10 -3.06
N LYS A 57 7.40 -17.16 -3.67
CA LYS A 57 7.07 -17.16 -5.11
C LYS A 57 8.15 -16.48 -5.96
N GLY A 58 8.91 -15.53 -5.41
CA GLY A 58 9.95 -14.82 -6.14
C GLY A 58 10.29 -13.44 -5.57
N TYR A 59 11.02 -12.67 -6.36
CA TYR A 59 11.33 -11.25 -6.12
C TYR A 59 10.43 -10.38 -7.00
N PHE A 60 10.00 -9.25 -6.48
CA PHE A 60 9.27 -8.22 -7.23
C PHE A 60 9.65 -6.85 -6.67
N LEU A 61 9.51 -5.82 -7.50
CA LEU A 61 9.63 -4.43 -7.04
C LEU A 61 8.26 -4.00 -6.53
N ASP A 62 8.16 -3.42 -5.33
CA ASP A 62 7.06 -2.50 -5.03
C ASP A 62 7.31 -1.28 -5.93
N ILE A 63 6.45 -1.10 -6.93
CA ILE A 63 6.61 -0.05 -7.93
C ILE A 63 6.14 1.28 -7.30
N GLU A 64 7.10 2.11 -6.89
CA GLU A 64 6.97 3.48 -6.35
C GLU A 64 5.99 3.67 -5.17
N PRO A 65 6.12 4.74 -4.35
CA PRO A 65 5.04 5.13 -3.46
C PRO A 65 3.86 5.56 -4.34
N GLN A 66 2.93 4.65 -4.65
CA GLN A 66 1.70 5.00 -5.35
C GLN A 66 0.95 6.08 -4.56
N GLY A 67 0.42 7.12 -5.22
CA GLY A 67 -0.19 8.27 -4.55
C GLY A 67 0.65 9.55 -4.69
N LYS A 68 0.31 10.58 -3.93
CA LYS A 68 0.87 11.94 -4.03
C LYS A 68 2.10 12.14 -3.15
N ALA A 69 2.76 13.31 -3.30
CA ALA A 69 4.08 13.59 -2.74
C ALA A 69 4.17 13.56 -1.21
N HIS A 70 3.11 13.98 -0.51
CA HIS A 70 3.02 13.97 0.95
C HIS A 70 2.09 12.87 1.40
N LYS A 71 2.44 12.16 2.48
CA LYS A 71 1.65 11.02 2.98
C LYS A 71 1.45 11.06 4.48
N ARG A 72 0.32 10.51 4.94
CA ARG A 72 0.03 10.26 6.35
C ARG A 72 -0.67 8.92 6.52
N LEU A 73 -0.33 8.25 7.61
CA LEU A 73 -1.08 7.10 8.09
C LEU A 73 -2.09 7.61 9.11
N ILE A 74 -3.35 7.28 8.91
CA ILE A 74 -4.45 7.61 9.82
C ILE A 74 -5.13 6.34 10.28
N MET A 75 -5.59 6.33 11.53
CA MET A 75 -6.35 5.21 12.10
C MET A 75 -7.80 5.64 12.23
N CYS A 76 -8.67 4.88 11.60
CA CYS A 76 -10.08 5.17 11.53
C CYS A 76 -10.89 4.04 12.19
N GLN A 77 -12.09 4.38 12.65
CA GLN A 77 -13.07 3.41 13.11
C GLN A 77 -14.48 3.84 12.71
N HIS A 78 -15.17 3.00 11.95
CA HIS A 78 -16.58 3.19 11.60
C HIS A 78 -17.18 1.92 10.99
N ASP A 79 -18.51 1.93 10.79
CA ASP A 79 -19.24 0.85 10.11
C ASP A 79 -19.34 1.07 8.58
N PHE A 80 -19.82 0.05 7.87
CA PHE A 80 -19.94 0.07 6.40
C PHE A 80 -20.73 1.26 5.85
N ASP A 81 -21.82 1.64 6.53
CA ASP A 81 -22.73 2.70 6.07
C ASP A 81 -22.06 4.10 6.10
N GLU A 82 -20.92 4.23 6.78
CA GLU A 82 -20.20 5.50 6.92
C GLU A 82 -18.98 5.60 5.99
N MET A 83 -18.62 4.50 5.31
CA MET A 83 -17.45 4.42 4.41
C MET A 83 -17.48 5.49 3.31
N GLU A 84 -18.61 5.64 2.62
CA GLU A 84 -18.71 6.61 1.52
C GLU A 84 -18.43 8.04 2.02
N LYS A 85 -18.94 8.36 3.22
CA LYS A 85 -18.75 9.67 3.84
C LYS A 85 -17.29 9.91 4.23
N GLU A 86 -16.63 8.91 4.81
CA GLU A 86 -15.20 8.96 5.15
C GLU A 86 -14.35 9.24 3.90
N LEU A 87 -14.51 8.42 2.86
CA LEU A 87 -13.76 8.55 1.61
C LEU A 87 -14.01 9.91 0.94
N SER A 88 -15.27 10.38 0.94
CA SER A 88 -15.62 11.69 0.37
C SER A 88 -14.94 12.83 1.11
N ILE A 89 -14.83 12.82 2.44
CA ILE A 89 -14.14 13.89 3.19
C ILE A 89 -12.67 14.03 2.76
N ILE A 90 -12.00 12.89 2.55
CA ILE A 90 -10.59 12.84 2.12
C ILE A 90 -10.46 13.45 0.71
N VAL A 91 -11.29 12.98 -0.22
CA VAL A 91 -11.27 13.42 -1.62
C VAL A 91 -11.69 14.88 -1.79
N GLU A 92 -12.70 15.35 -1.05
CA GLU A 92 -13.18 16.74 -1.10
C GLU A 92 -12.14 17.75 -0.61
N ASN A 93 -11.28 17.34 0.33
CA ASN A 93 -10.12 18.13 0.76
C ASN A 93 -8.97 18.14 -0.27
N GLY A 94 -9.04 17.29 -1.30
CA GLY A 94 -8.02 17.14 -2.35
C GLY A 94 -6.95 16.08 -2.04
N ALA A 95 -7.14 15.30 -0.98
CA ALA A 95 -6.31 14.16 -0.66
C ALA A 95 -6.80 12.89 -1.40
N MET A 96 -5.94 11.89 -1.45
CA MET A 96 -6.17 10.59 -2.08
C MET A 96 -6.06 9.50 -1.03
N VAL A 97 -6.87 8.45 -1.15
CA VAL A 97 -6.76 7.23 -0.35
C VAL A 97 -5.93 6.21 -1.12
N ASP A 98 -4.68 6.01 -0.71
CA ASP A 98 -3.76 5.10 -1.39
C ASP A 98 -4.19 3.64 -1.13
N ASP A 99 -4.49 3.32 0.12
CA ASP A 99 -4.81 1.95 0.56
C ASP A 99 -5.58 1.91 1.88
N VAL A 100 -6.06 0.71 2.20
CA VAL A 100 -6.62 0.34 3.51
C VAL A 100 -5.86 -0.86 4.07
N SER A 101 -5.64 -0.87 5.38
CA SER A 101 -5.06 -2.03 6.07
C SER A 101 -5.65 -2.29 7.45
N VAL A 102 -5.54 -3.53 7.90
CA VAL A 102 -5.96 -4.00 9.24
C VAL A 102 -4.92 -4.95 9.82
N GLU A 103 -4.79 -4.99 11.14
CA GLU A 103 -3.94 -5.95 11.84
C GLU A 103 -4.80 -7.15 12.30
N HIS A 104 -4.60 -8.33 11.70
CA HIS A 104 -5.35 -9.53 12.05
C HIS A 104 -4.49 -10.50 12.87
N PRO A 105 -4.97 -11.04 14.01
CA PRO A 105 -4.15 -11.84 14.93
C PRO A 105 -3.55 -13.12 14.31
N VAL A 106 -4.14 -13.63 13.22
CA VAL A 106 -3.64 -14.84 12.52
C VAL A 106 -2.84 -14.51 11.26
N TYR A 107 -3.24 -13.46 10.53
CA TYR A 107 -2.69 -13.18 9.20
C TYR A 107 -1.65 -12.05 9.23
N GLY A 108 -1.50 -11.37 10.38
CA GLY A 108 -0.74 -10.12 10.50
C GLY A 108 -1.43 -8.99 9.76
N ASN A 109 -0.63 -8.06 9.24
CA ASN A 109 -1.11 -6.95 8.44
C ASN A 109 -1.73 -7.43 7.11
N ILE A 110 -3.01 -7.14 6.91
CA ILE A 110 -3.73 -7.31 5.64
C ILE A 110 -3.91 -5.93 5.03
N ARG A 111 -3.45 -5.73 3.79
CA ARG A 111 -3.53 -4.46 3.07
C ARG A 111 -4.13 -4.66 1.69
N ALA A 112 -4.94 -3.70 1.26
CA ALA A 112 -5.49 -3.62 -0.09
C ALA A 112 -5.29 -2.20 -0.65
N GLU A 113 -4.78 -2.11 -1.86
CA GLU A 113 -4.69 -0.85 -2.60
C GLU A 113 -6.09 -0.39 -3.01
N LEU A 114 -6.38 0.89 -2.82
CA LEU A 114 -7.66 1.50 -3.19
C LEU A 114 -7.49 2.52 -4.31
N MET A 115 -6.46 3.36 -4.22
CA MET A 115 -6.14 4.38 -5.21
C MET A 115 -7.32 5.31 -5.56
N ILE A 116 -8.06 5.75 -4.55
CA ILE A 116 -9.26 6.58 -4.69
C ILE A 116 -8.85 8.05 -4.62
N GLU A 117 -9.00 8.78 -5.74
CA GLU A 117 -8.67 10.19 -5.84
C GLU A 117 -9.89 11.08 -6.15
N THR A 118 -10.96 10.49 -6.70
CA THR A 118 -12.13 11.23 -7.17
C THR A 118 -13.44 10.66 -6.63
N GLN A 119 -14.51 11.46 -6.70
CA GLN A 119 -15.86 11.00 -6.36
C GLN A 119 -16.35 9.87 -7.29
N GLU A 120 -15.86 9.83 -8.53
CA GLU A 120 -16.16 8.74 -9.48
C GLU A 120 -15.52 7.42 -9.03
N ASP A 121 -14.29 7.47 -8.49
CA ASP A 121 -13.61 6.30 -7.92
C ASP A 121 -14.38 5.76 -6.70
N ILE A 122 -14.84 6.65 -5.81
CA ILE A 122 -15.68 6.28 -4.66
C ILE A 122 -16.94 5.58 -5.14
N THR A 123 -17.65 6.18 -6.10
CA THR A 123 -18.90 5.62 -6.62
C THR A 123 -18.67 4.23 -7.20
N THR A 124 -17.61 4.07 -8.02
CA THR A 124 -17.24 2.79 -8.61
C THR A 124 -16.91 1.75 -7.54
N PHE A 125 -16.14 2.13 -6.52
CA PHE A 125 -15.75 1.25 -5.42
C PHE A 125 -16.97 0.75 -4.63
N ILE A 126 -17.91 1.65 -4.28
CA ILE A 126 -19.15 1.29 -3.56
C ILE A 126 -20.04 0.39 -4.41
N GLU A 127 -20.15 0.65 -5.72
CA GLU A 127 -20.89 -0.21 -6.65
C GLU A 127 -20.30 -1.62 -6.73
N GLU A 128 -18.97 -1.74 -6.79
CA GLU A 128 -18.28 -3.05 -6.79
C GLU A 128 -18.47 -3.79 -5.47
N MET A 129 -18.29 -3.11 -4.33
CA MET A 129 -18.54 -3.67 -3.00
C MET A 129 -19.98 -4.20 -2.90
N THR A 130 -20.95 -3.45 -3.41
CA THR A 130 -22.36 -3.88 -3.42
C THR A 130 -22.57 -5.09 -4.35
N LYS A 131 -22.08 -5.00 -5.59
CA LYS A 131 -22.24 -6.03 -6.63
C LYS A 131 -21.66 -7.37 -6.20
N PHE A 132 -20.48 -7.36 -5.59
CA PHE A 132 -19.79 -8.57 -5.15
C PHE A 132 -20.15 -8.99 -3.72
N LYS A 133 -21.08 -8.29 -3.05
CA LYS A 133 -21.39 -8.49 -1.62
C LYS A 133 -20.11 -8.46 -0.78
N GLY A 134 -19.22 -7.54 -1.14
CA GLY A 134 -17.96 -7.28 -0.49
C GLY A 134 -18.17 -6.94 0.98
N THR A 135 -17.21 -7.32 1.79
CA THR A 135 -17.17 -6.99 3.21
C THR A 135 -15.94 -6.16 3.46
N MET A 136 -16.06 -5.10 4.26
CA MET A 136 -14.90 -4.31 4.68
C MET A 136 -13.85 -5.17 5.35
N LEU A 137 -12.58 -4.87 5.07
CA LEU A 137 -11.47 -5.43 5.84
C LEU A 137 -11.59 -5.06 7.32
N ALA A 138 -12.05 -3.84 7.62
CA ALA A 138 -12.28 -3.34 8.98
C ALA A 138 -13.22 -4.22 9.82
N LYS A 139 -14.07 -5.05 9.20
CA LYS A 139 -14.93 -6.00 9.93
C LYS A 139 -14.11 -7.07 10.67
N LEU A 140 -12.88 -7.33 10.25
CA LEU A 140 -11.95 -8.25 10.92
C LEU A 140 -11.44 -7.69 12.26
N THR A 141 -11.64 -6.39 12.50
CA THR A 141 -11.06 -5.59 13.57
C THR A 141 -12.10 -4.64 14.15
N ASP A 142 -13.38 -5.03 14.21
CA ASP A 142 -14.48 -4.27 14.81
C ASP A 142 -14.56 -2.80 14.35
N GLY A 143 -14.35 -2.60 13.05
CA GLY A 143 -14.39 -1.29 12.40
C GLY A 143 -13.05 -0.55 12.39
N PHE A 144 -12.05 -0.96 13.18
CA PHE A 144 -10.73 -0.34 13.18
C PHE A 144 -9.95 -0.66 11.90
N HIS A 145 -9.37 0.35 11.29
CA HIS A 145 -8.51 0.19 10.13
C HIS A 145 -7.56 1.37 9.97
N LEU A 146 -6.56 1.20 9.12
CA LEU A 146 -5.59 2.21 8.78
C LEU A 146 -5.75 2.59 7.32
N HIS A 147 -5.74 3.89 7.05
CA HIS A 147 -5.57 4.42 5.71
C HIS A 147 -4.21 5.07 5.56
N THR A 148 -3.54 4.78 4.46
CA THR A 148 -2.50 5.68 3.95
C THR A 148 -3.18 6.69 3.04
N ILE A 149 -3.16 7.96 3.44
CA ILE A 149 -3.66 9.07 2.61
C ILE A 149 -2.50 9.89 2.06
N SER A 150 -2.65 10.44 0.86
CA SER A 150 -1.63 11.25 0.21
C SER A 150 -2.17 12.54 -0.41
N ALA A 151 -1.35 13.59 -0.48
CA ALA A 151 -1.70 14.87 -1.08
C ALA A 151 -0.51 15.61 -1.70
N ASP A 152 -0.79 16.64 -2.51
CA ASP A 152 0.23 17.50 -3.11
C ASP A 152 0.89 18.46 -2.10
N THR A 153 0.24 18.68 -0.94
CA THR A 153 0.78 19.51 0.13
C THR A 153 0.41 18.94 1.50
N GLU A 154 1.27 19.17 2.51
CA GLU A 154 0.97 18.82 3.91
C GLU A 154 -0.32 19.48 4.41
N LYS A 155 -0.61 20.71 3.99
CA LYS A 155 -1.80 21.46 4.42
C LYS A 155 -3.11 20.77 4.03
N ILE A 156 -3.13 20.10 2.87
CA ILE A 156 -4.30 19.32 2.45
C ILE A 156 -4.54 18.14 3.41
N LEU A 157 -3.47 17.44 3.80
CA LEU A 157 -3.54 16.34 4.76
C LEU A 157 -4.00 16.84 6.13
N GLU A 158 -3.46 17.97 6.60
CA GLU A 158 -3.86 18.59 7.87
C GLU A 158 -5.35 18.93 7.89
N ASN A 159 -5.90 19.52 6.81
CA ASN A 159 -7.33 19.83 6.73
C ASN A 159 -8.18 18.55 6.68
N ALA A 160 -7.80 17.57 5.85
CA ALA A 160 -8.53 16.31 5.73
C ALA A 160 -8.60 15.57 7.08
N ILE A 161 -7.48 15.50 7.81
CA ILE A 161 -7.42 14.88 9.13
C ILE A 161 -8.30 15.64 10.13
N ALA A 162 -8.25 16.98 10.14
CA ALA A 162 -9.07 17.79 11.04
C ALA A 162 -10.59 17.60 10.78
N ASP A 163 -10.99 17.52 9.51
CA ASP A 163 -12.38 17.27 9.14
C ASP A 163 -12.83 15.85 9.52
N LEU A 164 -11.97 14.84 9.34
CA LEU A 164 -12.23 13.47 9.79
C LEU A 164 -12.36 13.39 11.32
N GLU A 165 -11.49 14.06 12.07
CA GLU A 165 -11.58 14.17 13.53
C GLU A 165 -12.91 14.82 13.95
N GLN A 166 -13.30 15.92 13.29
CA GLN A 166 -14.55 16.62 13.58
C GLN A 166 -15.78 15.75 13.33
N GLN A 167 -15.73 14.88 12.31
CA GLN A 167 -16.81 13.96 11.98
C GLN A 167 -16.77 12.66 12.78
N GLY A 168 -15.74 12.45 13.61
CA GLY A 168 -15.63 11.29 14.49
C GLY A 168 -15.06 10.04 13.83
N PHE A 169 -14.37 10.16 12.68
CA PHE A 169 -13.78 9.03 11.97
C PHE A 169 -12.43 8.60 12.52
N ILE A 170 -11.64 9.52 13.06
CA ILE A 170 -10.31 9.21 13.61
C ILE A 170 -10.45 8.53 14.97
N ALA A 171 -9.86 7.35 15.08
CA ALA A 171 -9.79 6.60 16.33
C ALA A 171 -8.71 7.18 17.25
N ASN A 172 -9.08 7.48 18.49
CA ASN A 172 -8.13 7.97 19.49
C ASN A 172 -7.20 6.83 19.94
N THR A 173 -5.89 7.06 19.88
CA THR A 173 -4.86 6.05 20.13
C THR A 173 -4.79 5.58 21.60
N GLU A 174 -5.56 6.21 22.50
CA GLU A 174 -5.63 5.84 23.92
C GLU A 174 -6.51 4.59 24.18
N GLU A 175 -7.36 4.19 23.24
CA GLU A 175 -8.31 3.06 23.42
C GLU A 175 -7.74 1.68 23.07
N ILE A 176 -6.50 1.60 22.55
CA ILE A 176 -5.90 0.34 22.05
C ILE A 176 -4.96 -0.33 23.08
N LEU A 177 -4.82 0.25 24.28
CA LEU A 177 -3.90 -0.24 25.32
C LEU A 177 -4.57 -0.84 26.56
N GLU A 178 -5.87 -1.16 26.53
CA GLU A 178 -6.54 -1.95 27.57
C GLU A 178 -6.89 -3.38 27.14
#